data_AF-A0A4P6YWD0-F1
#
_entry.id   AF-A0A4P6YWD0-F1
#
_cell.length_a   1.000
_cell.length_b   1.000
_cell.length_c   1.000
_cell.angle_alpha   90.00
_cell.angle_beta   90.00
_cell.angle_gamma   90.00
#
_symmetry.space_group_name_H-M   'P 1'
#
loop_
_entity.id
_entity.type
_entity.pdbx_description
1 polymer ?
#
loop_
_entity_poly.entity_id
_entity_poly.type
_entity_poly.pdbx_seq_one_letter_code
_entity_poly.pdbx_strand_id
1 'polypeptide(L)'
;MASEQFIKENISQFFDDLGGVKVFVTPNISEKQLVNASKVVGIDAGLILAIADTTLLNSGKGGYVFTGSKVLYKATMTDPVSMDYEAIESVEQVDKVTKDKKGRDVHSYSLEFTLKDGSTVKWEEGIMDTGGTNKGVADFLYILISELADGDEFEETNQLLELQDFGDEVILAYLKIIVNYLRSDDGLIDPTENSSLLGIISSVRLSKAAGEELREYRLNPANVLENDELLSVLKENIPTGSQDTVFQSLGNNLVLVKELKFKALMQNTMFVELEQKLGLTDDQIKFFIRSVEQDKKIITERLNDTQAEAATKELTALAGGAGVTLAALAVTGGVSGGVSTGLLTLAFASTGGMLIGVGAIAGAGYLAYKGMKYLTVGKEMEKNQVRQELLQASIKKLKISTTILLEDVNWVTTKLADALDDVDSLSDTNNLIMTKIKMLKQITASSKVVMDDQSDAQKELTIANLVNVLNIDKFNDLASKNVNSVKFKEFVMNAYNEETSDDGKNKFVLRQDLDEDYLEKVRAILETIGYFDMKESAVSDMKNSVKKMFGGS
;
A
#
# COMPACT_ATOMS: atom_id res chain seq x y z
N MET A 1 -19.84 -21.64 12.28
CA MET A 1 -18.58 -20.96 11.85
C MET A 1 -18.93 -20.15 10.62
N ALA A 2 -18.47 -18.89 10.46
CA ALA A 2 -18.83 -18.10 9.29
C ALA A 2 -18.28 -18.74 8.00
N SER A 3 -19.04 -18.66 6.90
CA SER A 3 -18.66 -19.24 5.61
C SER A 3 -17.30 -18.75 5.11
N GLU A 4 -16.97 -17.47 5.34
CA GLU A 4 -15.69 -16.91 4.90
C GLU A 4 -14.49 -17.60 5.55
N GLN A 5 -14.57 -17.83 6.87
CA GLN A 5 -13.52 -18.52 7.62
C GLN A 5 -13.39 -19.97 7.15
N PHE A 6 -14.52 -20.66 6.98
CA PHE A 6 -14.54 -22.04 6.52
C PHE A 6 -13.87 -22.18 5.14
N ILE A 7 -14.20 -21.30 4.19
CA ILE A 7 -13.62 -21.29 2.85
C ILE A 7 -12.10 -21.10 2.93
N LYS A 8 -11.63 -20.11 3.69
CA LYS A 8 -10.20 -19.79 3.80
C LYS A 8 -9.38 -20.96 4.37
N GLU A 9 -9.92 -21.65 5.38
CA GLU A 9 -9.22 -22.73 6.07
C GLU A 9 -9.23 -24.05 5.29
N ASN A 10 -10.30 -24.32 4.52
CA ASN A 10 -10.57 -25.67 4.02
C ASN A 10 -10.49 -25.83 2.51
N ILE A 11 -10.51 -24.77 1.69
CA ILE A 11 -10.65 -24.97 0.24
C ILE A 11 -9.44 -25.65 -0.40
N SER A 12 -8.21 -25.34 0.02
CA SER A 12 -6.99 -25.80 -0.65
C SER A 12 -6.84 -27.33 -0.65
N GLN A 13 -7.18 -28.00 0.45
CA GLN A 13 -7.06 -29.46 0.60
C GLN A 13 -7.91 -30.26 -0.40
N PHE A 14 -8.97 -29.66 -0.97
CA PHE A 14 -9.79 -30.33 -1.99
C PHE A 14 -9.14 -30.34 -3.38
N PHE A 15 -8.01 -29.63 -3.56
CA PHE A 15 -7.33 -29.49 -4.84
C PHE A 15 -5.86 -29.94 -4.83
N ASP A 16 -5.28 -30.25 -3.67
CA ASP A 16 -3.84 -30.58 -3.52
C ASP A 16 -3.39 -31.79 -4.39
N ASP A 17 -4.28 -32.77 -4.60
CA ASP A 17 -4.02 -33.97 -5.40
C ASP A 17 -4.48 -33.85 -6.87
N LEU A 18 -5.11 -32.74 -7.23
CA LEU A 18 -5.71 -32.50 -8.54
C LEU A 18 -4.72 -31.73 -9.42
N GLY A 19 -3.76 -32.46 -9.99
CA GLY A 19 -2.73 -31.87 -10.87
C GLY A 19 -3.32 -30.99 -11.98
N GLY A 20 -2.90 -29.72 -12.04
CA GLY A 20 -3.28 -28.79 -13.11
C GLY A 20 -4.11 -27.57 -12.66
N VAL A 21 -4.59 -27.56 -11.41
CA VAL A 21 -5.31 -26.42 -10.82
C VAL A 21 -4.51 -25.85 -9.66
N LYS A 22 -4.42 -24.53 -9.57
CA LYS A 22 -3.89 -23.86 -8.37
C LYS A 22 -5.00 -23.12 -7.66
N VAL A 23 -5.13 -23.35 -6.36
CA VAL A 23 -6.01 -22.59 -5.51
C VAL A 23 -5.22 -21.48 -4.82
N PHE A 24 -5.69 -20.25 -4.97
CA PHE A 24 -5.19 -19.08 -4.26
C PHE A 24 -6.26 -18.68 -3.25
N VAL A 25 -5.86 -18.43 -2.01
CA VAL A 25 -6.77 -18.09 -0.91
C VAL A 25 -6.31 -16.80 -0.29
N THR A 26 -7.22 -15.88 0.02
CA THR A 26 -6.89 -14.63 0.72
C THR A 26 -6.27 -14.97 2.08
N PRO A 27 -5.23 -14.26 2.54
CA PRO A 27 -4.61 -13.06 1.95
C PRO A 27 -3.66 -13.33 0.77
N ASN A 28 -3.37 -14.59 0.47
CA ASN A 28 -2.31 -15.02 -0.46
C ASN A 28 -2.76 -15.06 -1.94
N ILE A 29 -3.54 -14.07 -2.37
CA ILE A 29 -3.92 -13.87 -3.77
C ILE A 29 -3.21 -12.63 -4.27
N SER A 30 -2.46 -12.74 -5.38
CA SER A 30 -1.81 -11.55 -5.94
C SER A 30 -2.85 -10.53 -6.43
N GLU A 31 -2.55 -9.23 -6.30
CA GLU A 31 -3.44 -8.17 -6.79
C GLU A 31 -3.82 -8.36 -8.26
N LYS A 32 -2.87 -8.78 -9.09
CA LYS A 32 -3.13 -9.05 -10.51
C LYS A 32 -4.18 -10.14 -10.71
N GLN A 33 -4.13 -11.20 -9.90
CA GLN A 33 -5.12 -12.29 -9.94
C GLN A 33 -6.48 -11.81 -9.45
N LEU A 34 -6.54 -11.07 -8.34
CA LEU A 34 -7.76 -10.45 -7.84
C LEU A 34 -8.40 -9.53 -8.89
N VAL A 35 -7.61 -8.64 -9.54
CA VAL A 35 -8.09 -7.71 -10.58
C VAL A 35 -8.70 -8.50 -11.73
N ASN A 36 -7.98 -9.53 -12.17
CA ASN A 36 -8.40 -10.33 -13.31
C ASN A 36 -9.68 -11.08 -12.99
N ALA A 37 -9.75 -11.74 -11.82
CA ALA A 37 -10.94 -12.47 -11.37
C ALA A 37 -12.14 -11.54 -11.25
N SER A 38 -12.02 -10.44 -10.50
CA SER A 38 -13.06 -9.43 -10.33
C SER A 38 -13.62 -8.95 -11.67
N LYS A 39 -12.75 -8.63 -12.64
CA LYS A 39 -13.20 -8.18 -13.97
C LYS A 39 -13.90 -9.25 -14.79
N VAL A 40 -13.43 -10.50 -14.74
CA VAL A 40 -13.99 -11.55 -15.58
C VAL A 40 -15.29 -12.12 -15.03
N VAL A 41 -15.48 -12.10 -13.70
CA VAL A 41 -16.74 -12.55 -13.06
C VAL A 41 -17.68 -11.40 -12.67
N GLY A 42 -17.23 -10.15 -12.70
CA GLY A 42 -18.07 -8.97 -12.50
C GLY A 42 -18.42 -8.66 -11.03
N ILE A 43 -17.53 -8.97 -10.09
CA ILE A 43 -17.72 -8.66 -8.66
C ILE A 43 -16.61 -7.76 -8.13
N ASP A 44 -16.82 -7.12 -6.98
CA ASP A 44 -15.74 -6.42 -6.27
C ASP A 44 -14.68 -7.46 -5.83
N ALA A 45 -13.40 -7.21 -6.12
CA ALA A 45 -12.36 -8.15 -5.70
C ALA A 45 -12.14 -8.16 -4.18
N GLY A 46 -12.64 -7.15 -3.46
CA GLY A 46 -12.77 -7.19 -2.02
C GLY A 46 -13.64 -8.34 -1.51
N LEU A 47 -14.53 -8.92 -2.33
CA LEU A 47 -15.39 -10.04 -1.92
C LEU A 47 -14.77 -11.42 -2.24
N ILE A 48 -13.59 -11.46 -2.88
CA ILE A 48 -12.95 -12.69 -3.32
C ILE A 48 -12.18 -13.31 -2.16
N LEU A 49 -12.58 -14.52 -1.77
CA LEU A 49 -11.92 -15.32 -0.74
C LEU A 49 -10.94 -16.33 -1.32
N ALA A 50 -11.30 -16.94 -2.45
CA ALA A 50 -10.43 -17.90 -3.13
C ALA A 50 -10.64 -17.92 -4.66
N ILE A 51 -9.59 -18.33 -5.37
CA ILE A 51 -9.60 -18.54 -6.82
C ILE A 51 -9.03 -19.94 -7.09
N ALA A 52 -9.84 -20.85 -7.62
CA ALA A 52 -9.34 -22.09 -8.23
C ALA A 52 -9.08 -21.81 -9.72
N ASP A 53 -7.83 -21.53 -10.04
CA ASP A 53 -7.41 -21.01 -11.34
C ASP A 53 -7.14 -22.15 -12.32
N THR A 54 -7.88 -22.15 -13.43
CA THR A 54 -7.73 -23.13 -14.52
C THR A 54 -6.89 -22.61 -15.68
N THR A 55 -6.34 -21.40 -15.59
CA THR A 55 -5.51 -20.82 -16.64
C THR A 55 -4.08 -21.34 -16.54
N LEU A 56 -3.47 -21.67 -17.69
CA LEU A 56 -2.11 -22.23 -17.77
C LEU A 56 -1.02 -21.43 -17.03
N LEU A 57 -1.21 -20.11 -16.91
CA LEU A 57 -0.26 -19.20 -16.27
C LEU A 57 -0.75 -18.65 -14.93
N ASN A 58 -1.80 -19.24 -14.35
CA ASN A 58 -2.40 -18.82 -13.07
C ASN A 58 -2.72 -17.31 -13.03
N SER A 59 -3.34 -16.83 -14.10
CA SER A 59 -3.61 -15.41 -14.33
C SER A 59 -4.84 -14.86 -13.59
N GLY A 60 -5.71 -15.72 -13.06
CA GLY A 60 -6.99 -15.39 -12.42
C GLY A 60 -8.11 -15.08 -13.41
N LYS A 61 -7.93 -15.37 -14.71
CA LYS A 61 -8.88 -15.02 -15.78
C LYS A 61 -9.91 -16.10 -16.11
N GLY A 62 -9.86 -17.25 -15.44
CA GLY A 62 -10.72 -18.39 -15.69
C GLY A 62 -10.68 -19.37 -14.51
N GLY A 63 -11.70 -20.21 -14.41
CA GLY A 63 -11.90 -21.12 -13.29
C GLY A 63 -12.96 -20.62 -12.32
N TYR A 64 -12.81 -20.99 -11.05
CA TYR A 64 -13.80 -20.72 -10.01
C TYR A 64 -13.35 -19.61 -9.07
N VAL A 65 -14.29 -18.75 -8.69
CA VAL A 65 -14.10 -17.67 -7.72
C VAL A 65 -15.08 -17.90 -6.58
N PHE A 66 -14.57 -17.94 -5.36
CA PHE A 66 -15.35 -18.17 -4.15
C PHE A 66 -15.47 -16.88 -3.37
N THR A 67 -16.69 -16.56 -2.97
CA THR A 67 -17.03 -15.47 -2.06
C THR A 67 -17.66 -16.06 -0.80
N GLY A 68 -18.01 -15.22 0.17
CA GLY A 68 -18.69 -15.66 1.38
C GLY A 68 -20.10 -16.21 1.17
N SER A 69 -20.79 -15.77 0.09
CA SER A 69 -22.19 -16.15 -0.16
C SER A 69 -22.43 -16.99 -1.42
N LYS A 70 -21.49 -16.98 -2.37
CA LYS A 70 -21.65 -17.61 -3.69
C LYS A 70 -20.33 -18.09 -4.28
N VAL A 71 -20.45 -19.05 -5.19
CA VAL A 71 -19.39 -19.46 -6.11
C VAL A 71 -19.70 -18.93 -7.50
N LEU A 72 -18.68 -18.44 -8.20
CA LEU A 72 -18.77 -18.01 -9.59
C LEU A 72 -17.82 -18.84 -10.45
N TYR A 73 -18.22 -19.09 -11.69
CA TYR A 73 -17.44 -19.84 -12.65
C TYR A 73 -17.28 -19.09 -13.96
N LYS A 74 -16.03 -18.97 -14.42
CA LYS A 74 -15.68 -18.41 -15.72
C LYS A 74 -15.02 -19.47 -16.59
N ALA A 75 -15.83 -20.11 -17.44
CA ALA A 75 -15.33 -20.95 -18.52
C ALA A 75 -14.64 -20.13 -19.63
N THR A 76 -13.86 -20.82 -20.45
CA THR A 76 -13.15 -20.21 -21.58
C THR A 76 -14.14 -19.76 -22.66
N MET A 77 -14.07 -18.49 -23.08
CA MET A 77 -14.94 -17.89 -24.11
C MET A 77 -16.45 -17.85 -23.81
N THR A 78 -16.88 -18.11 -22.57
CA THR A 78 -18.28 -17.97 -22.14
C THR A 78 -18.47 -16.75 -21.23
N ASP A 79 -19.71 -16.35 -20.98
CA ASP A 79 -20.00 -15.43 -19.87
C ASP A 79 -19.84 -16.15 -18.51
N PRO A 80 -19.52 -15.42 -17.43
CA PRO A 80 -19.47 -16.01 -16.09
C PRO A 80 -20.88 -16.41 -15.61
N VAL A 81 -20.93 -17.47 -14.80
CA VAL A 81 -22.14 -17.93 -14.10
C VAL A 81 -21.91 -17.91 -12.60
N SER A 82 -22.97 -17.82 -11.80
CA SER A 82 -22.89 -17.76 -10.33
C SER A 82 -23.96 -18.64 -9.67
N MET A 83 -23.64 -19.14 -8.48
CA MET A 83 -24.54 -19.94 -7.64
C MET A 83 -24.42 -19.50 -6.19
N ASP A 84 -25.54 -19.07 -5.61
CA ASP A 84 -25.60 -18.72 -4.19
C ASP A 84 -25.63 -20.00 -3.35
N TYR A 85 -24.80 -20.08 -2.31
CA TYR A 85 -24.69 -21.28 -1.48
C TYR A 85 -26.01 -21.63 -0.80
N GLU A 86 -26.78 -20.62 -0.40
CA GLU A 86 -28.11 -20.79 0.20
C GLU A 86 -29.10 -21.55 -0.68
N ALA A 87 -28.97 -21.43 -2.00
CA ALA A 87 -29.87 -22.07 -2.96
C ALA A 87 -29.55 -23.56 -3.18
N ILE A 88 -28.32 -23.98 -2.89
CA ILE A 88 -27.84 -25.33 -3.19
C ILE A 88 -28.38 -26.32 -2.15
N GLU A 89 -28.99 -27.40 -2.62
CA GLU A 89 -29.32 -28.58 -1.81
C GLU A 89 -28.19 -29.63 -1.92
N SER A 90 -27.71 -29.88 -3.14
CA SER A 90 -26.57 -30.76 -3.39
C SER A 90 -25.86 -30.39 -4.68
N VAL A 91 -24.61 -30.86 -4.81
CA VAL A 91 -23.78 -30.66 -6.00
C VAL A 91 -22.99 -31.93 -6.28
N GLU A 92 -22.92 -32.30 -7.54
CA GLU A 92 -22.13 -33.45 -7.99
C GLU A 92 -21.41 -33.16 -9.31
N GLN A 93 -20.33 -33.91 -9.54
CA GLN A 93 -19.67 -33.94 -10.84
C GLN A 93 -20.29 -35.05 -11.70
N VAL A 94 -20.63 -34.70 -12.94
CA VAL A 94 -21.12 -35.63 -13.95
C VAL A 94 -20.08 -35.82 -15.05
N ASP A 95 -19.70 -37.06 -15.34
CA ASP A 95 -18.86 -37.47 -16.49
C ASP A 95 -19.73 -37.99 -17.63
N LYS A 96 -19.72 -37.27 -18.76
CA LYS A 96 -20.41 -37.68 -19.98
C LYS A 96 -19.42 -38.18 -21.01
N VAL A 97 -19.52 -39.47 -21.33
CA VAL A 97 -18.72 -40.11 -22.39
C VAL A 97 -19.46 -40.02 -23.73
N THR A 98 -18.81 -39.40 -24.72
CA THR A 98 -19.25 -39.38 -26.13
C THR A 98 -18.19 -40.00 -27.03
N LYS A 99 -18.51 -40.31 -28.29
CA LYS A 99 -17.53 -40.82 -29.25
C LYS A 99 -17.16 -39.77 -30.28
N ASP A 100 -15.87 -39.59 -30.52
CA ASP A 100 -15.39 -38.73 -31.60
C ASP A 100 -15.64 -39.35 -32.99
N LYS A 101 -15.34 -38.58 -34.05
CA LYS A 101 -15.46 -39.03 -35.44
C LYS A 101 -14.59 -40.24 -35.79
N LYS A 102 -13.66 -40.64 -34.92
CA LYS A 102 -12.76 -41.80 -35.05
C LYS A 102 -13.16 -42.94 -34.09
N GLY A 103 -14.30 -42.83 -33.40
CA GLY A 103 -14.80 -43.84 -32.47
C GLY A 103 -14.10 -43.89 -31.11
N ARG A 104 -13.26 -42.89 -30.80
CA ARG A 104 -12.57 -42.78 -29.50
C ARG A 104 -13.49 -42.11 -28.49
N ASP A 105 -13.39 -42.55 -27.24
CA ASP A 105 -14.15 -41.96 -26.14
C ASP A 105 -13.64 -40.54 -25.85
N VAL A 106 -14.58 -39.63 -25.67
CA VAL A 106 -14.40 -38.21 -25.34
C VAL A 106 -15.22 -37.95 -24.09
N HIS A 107 -14.52 -37.73 -22.99
CA HIS A 107 -15.13 -37.36 -21.72
C HIS A 107 -15.44 -35.86 -21.70
N SER A 108 -16.55 -35.50 -21.09
CA SER A 108 -16.97 -34.13 -20.85
C SER A 108 -17.52 -34.06 -19.44
N TYR A 109 -16.88 -33.26 -18.60
CA TYR A 109 -17.27 -33.11 -17.20
C TYR A 109 -18.10 -31.83 -17.00
N SER A 110 -18.99 -31.89 -16.03
CA SER A 110 -19.87 -30.78 -15.66
C SER A 110 -20.20 -30.84 -14.18
N LEU A 111 -20.47 -29.69 -13.58
CA LEU A 111 -21.11 -29.61 -12.26
C LEU A 111 -22.62 -29.56 -12.44
N GLU A 112 -23.33 -30.38 -11.70
CA GLU A 112 -24.79 -30.39 -11.63
C GLU A 112 -25.21 -30.02 -10.21
N PHE A 113 -25.98 -28.93 -10.10
CA PHE A 113 -26.50 -28.40 -8.85
C PHE A 113 -27.97 -28.77 -8.75
N THR A 114 -28.35 -29.46 -7.67
CA THR A 114 -29.75 -29.58 -7.27
C THR A 114 -30.05 -28.46 -6.29
N LEU A 115 -31.06 -27.65 -6.59
CA LEU A 115 -31.45 -26.51 -5.77
C LEU A 115 -32.57 -26.92 -4.81
N LYS A 116 -32.68 -26.20 -3.69
CA LYS A 116 -33.72 -26.44 -2.66
C LYS A 116 -35.16 -26.27 -3.17
N ASP A 117 -35.35 -25.61 -4.30
CA ASP A 117 -36.65 -25.50 -4.97
C ASP A 117 -36.98 -26.70 -5.89
N GLY A 118 -36.08 -27.69 -5.94
CA GLY A 118 -36.16 -28.90 -6.75
C GLY A 118 -35.71 -28.73 -8.20
N SER A 119 -35.25 -27.54 -8.62
CA SER A 119 -34.69 -27.32 -9.95
C SER A 119 -33.23 -27.74 -10.05
N THR A 120 -32.75 -27.92 -11.28
CA THR A 120 -31.38 -28.35 -11.56
C THR A 120 -30.68 -27.37 -12.48
N VAL A 121 -29.45 -26.98 -12.12
CA VAL A 121 -28.59 -26.10 -12.93
C VAL A 121 -27.30 -26.84 -13.28
N LYS A 122 -26.84 -26.70 -14.52
CA LYS A 122 -25.65 -27.39 -15.02
C LYS A 122 -24.59 -26.40 -15.50
N TRP A 123 -23.37 -26.56 -15.02
CA TRP A 123 -22.19 -25.82 -15.50
C TRP A 123 -21.27 -26.75 -16.27
N GLU A 124 -21.10 -26.48 -17.57
CA GLU A 124 -20.22 -27.27 -18.45
C GLU A 124 -18.78 -26.75 -18.37
N GLU A 125 -17.80 -27.66 -18.40
CA GLU A 125 -16.39 -27.29 -18.45
C GLU A 125 -15.98 -26.64 -19.77
N GLY A 126 -14.91 -25.84 -19.70
CA GLY A 126 -14.14 -25.46 -20.89
C GLY A 126 -13.41 -26.66 -21.51
N ILE A 127 -13.08 -26.56 -22.80
CA ILE A 127 -12.56 -27.65 -23.67
C ILE A 127 -11.25 -28.33 -23.17
N MET A 128 -10.57 -27.81 -22.14
CA MET A 128 -9.23 -28.23 -21.71
C MET A 128 -9.13 -28.78 -20.29
N ASP A 129 -10.25 -28.95 -19.57
CA ASP A 129 -10.24 -29.46 -18.19
C ASP A 129 -10.29 -31.01 -18.17
N THR A 130 -9.58 -31.61 -17.21
CA THR A 130 -9.44 -33.07 -17.03
C THR A 130 -10.44 -33.62 -16.01
N GLY A 131 -11.42 -32.80 -15.59
CA GLY A 131 -12.42 -33.16 -14.58
C GLY A 131 -11.92 -33.03 -13.14
N GLY A 132 -10.63 -32.77 -12.92
CA GLY A 132 -10.10 -32.58 -11.56
C GLY A 132 -10.76 -31.39 -10.88
N THR A 133 -10.79 -30.22 -11.54
CA THR A 133 -11.32 -28.99 -10.97
C THR A 133 -12.75 -29.15 -10.46
N ASN A 134 -13.66 -29.67 -11.30
CA ASN A 134 -15.05 -29.85 -10.92
C ASN A 134 -15.21 -30.84 -9.77
N LYS A 135 -14.39 -31.88 -9.70
CA LYS A 135 -14.41 -32.80 -8.56
C LYS A 135 -14.07 -32.07 -7.25
N GLY A 136 -12.97 -31.32 -7.24
CA GLY A 136 -12.55 -30.55 -6.06
C GLY A 136 -13.62 -29.53 -5.65
N VAL A 137 -14.23 -28.84 -6.61
CA VAL A 137 -15.34 -27.89 -6.35
C VAL A 137 -16.56 -28.60 -5.79
N ALA A 138 -17.01 -29.72 -6.38
CA ALA A 138 -18.17 -30.47 -5.90
C ALA A 138 -17.95 -31.00 -4.47
N ASP A 139 -16.80 -31.63 -4.23
CA ASP A 139 -16.44 -32.18 -2.92
C ASP A 139 -16.37 -31.06 -1.86
N PHE A 140 -15.76 -29.91 -2.21
CA PHE A 140 -15.69 -28.75 -1.31
C PHE A 140 -17.07 -28.17 -0.99
N LEU A 141 -17.88 -27.90 -2.02
CA LEU A 141 -19.20 -27.30 -1.86
C LEU A 141 -20.14 -28.23 -1.08
N TYR A 142 -20.08 -29.55 -1.32
CA TYR A 142 -20.83 -30.52 -0.54
C TYR A 142 -20.51 -30.39 0.96
N ILE A 143 -19.22 -30.33 1.31
CA ILE A 143 -18.80 -30.18 2.70
C ILE A 143 -19.23 -28.81 3.26
N LEU A 144 -18.97 -27.71 2.54
CA LEU A 144 -19.36 -26.35 2.93
C LEU A 144 -20.86 -26.27 3.27
N ILE A 145 -21.71 -26.80 2.39
CA ILE A 145 -23.17 -26.78 2.58
C ILE A 145 -23.57 -27.66 3.76
N SER A 146 -22.96 -28.83 3.91
CA SER A 146 -23.29 -29.76 5.01
C SER A 146 -22.88 -29.24 6.39
N GLU A 147 -21.76 -28.54 6.49
CA GLU A 147 -21.26 -27.97 7.75
C GLU A 147 -22.02 -26.69 8.14
N LEU A 148 -22.55 -25.93 7.17
CA LEU A 148 -23.32 -24.71 7.40
C LEU A 148 -24.84 -24.92 7.39
N ALA A 149 -25.32 -26.17 7.34
CA ALA A 149 -26.73 -26.51 7.15
C ALA A 149 -27.65 -26.11 8.32
N ASP A 150 -27.11 -25.82 9.51
CA ASP A 150 -27.86 -25.58 10.74
C ASP A 150 -27.66 -24.17 11.32
N GLY A 151 -28.16 -23.15 10.61
CA GLY A 151 -28.32 -21.79 11.16
C GLY A 151 -27.06 -20.93 11.21
N ASP A 152 -25.97 -21.35 10.58
CA ASP A 152 -24.81 -20.50 10.31
C ASP A 152 -25.11 -19.54 9.14
N GLU A 153 -24.66 -18.28 9.24
CA GLU A 153 -24.87 -17.27 8.21
C GLU A 153 -23.80 -17.36 7.10
N PHE A 154 -24.25 -17.32 5.84
CA PHE A 154 -23.37 -17.06 4.71
C PHE A 154 -22.99 -15.58 4.70
N GLU A 155 -22.01 -15.25 5.52
CA GLU A 155 -21.47 -13.89 5.66
C GLU A 155 -20.65 -13.52 4.41
N GLU A 156 -20.89 -12.34 3.84
CA GLU A 156 -20.10 -11.79 2.73
C GLU A 156 -19.64 -10.38 3.09
N THR A 157 -18.34 -10.23 3.33
CA THR A 157 -17.71 -8.97 3.74
C THR A 157 -16.54 -8.63 2.83
N ASN A 158 -16.28 -7.33 2.71
CA ASN A 158 -15.14 -6.85 1.95
C ASN A 158 -13.85 -7.10 2.76
N GLN A 159 -12.86 -7.72 2.13
CA GLN A 159 -11.56 -8.10 2.69
C GLN A 159 -10.49 -7.00 2.53
N LEU A 160 -10.81 -5.93 1.78
CA LEU A 160 -9.90 -4.86 1.36
C LEU A 160 -10.31 -3.48 1.90
N LEU A 161 -11.02 -3.42 3.02
CA LEU A 161 -11.42 -2.15 3.64
C LEU A 161 -10.21 -1.40 4.22
N GLU A 162 -10.21 -0.08 4.08
CA GLU A 162 -9.23 0.81 4.70
C GLU A 162 -9.70 1.26 6.09
N LEU A 163 -8.76 1.74 6.90
CA LEU A 163 -9.07 2.22 8.25
C LEU A 163 -10.09 3.37 8.24
N GLN A 164 -10.08 4.20 7.20
CA GLN A 164 -11.02 5.32 7.02
C GLN A 164 -12.43 4.90 6.61
N ASP A 165 -12.62 3.65 6.16
CA ASP A 165 -13.94 3.13 5.79
C ASP A 165 -14.75 2.73 7.03
N PHE A 166 -14.09 2.68 8.19
CA PHE A 166 -14.72 2.46 9.49
C PHE A 166 -15.06 3.79 10.19
N GLY A 167 -15.95 3.73 11.18
CA GLY A 167 -16.30 4.89 12.00
C GLY A 167 -15.16 5.38 12.89
N ASP A 168 -15.26 6.63 13.37
CA ASP A 168 -14.28 7.27 14.25
C ASP A 168 -13.89 6.39 15.46
N GLU A 169 -14.83 5.60 16.00
CA GLU A 169 -14.60 4.69 17.12
C GLU A 169 -13.50 3.65 16.82
N VAL A 170 -13.54 3.01 15.64
CA VAL A 170 -12.53 2.04 15.21
C VAL A 170 -11.19 2.72 14.99
N ILE A 171 -11.19 3.88 14.33
CA ILE A 171 -9.97 4.65 14.05
C ILE A 171 -9.31 5.09 15.37
N LEU A 172 -10.10 5.57 16.33
CA LEU A 172 -9.64 5.95 17.66
C LEU A 172 -9.06 4.77 18.42
N ALA A 173 -9.74 3.62 18.44
CA ALA A 173 -9.22 2.42 19.11
C ALA A 173 -7.87 1.99 18.53
N TYR A 174 -7.76 1.96 17.20
CA TYR A 174 -6.53 1.65 16.48
C TYR A 174 -5.38 2.60 16.87
N LEU A 175 -5.61 3.92 16.84
CA LEU A 175 -4.58 4.91 17.15
C LEU A 175 -4.23 4.93 18.64
N LYS A 176 -5.18 4.68 19.54
CA LYS A 176 -4.93 4.59 20.99
C LYS A 176 -4.04 3.41 21.35
N ILE A 177 -4.16 2.26 20.67
CA ILE A 177 -3.22 1.13 20.85
C ILE A 177 -1.79 1.55 20.50
N ILE A 178 -1.60 2.27 19.40
CA ILE A 178 -0.28 2.78 19.00
C ILE A 178 0.26 3.78 20.04
N VAL A 179 -0.60 4.67 20.56
CA VAL A 179 -0.23 5.60 21.63
C VAL A 179 0.19 4.87 22.91
N ASN A 180 -0.54 3.82 23.29
CA ASN A 180 -0.21 2.98 24.44
C ASN A 180 1.15 2.31 24.27
N TYR A 181 1.42 1.78 23.07
CA TYR A 181 2.72 1.18 22.74
C TYR A 181 3.87 2.17 22.83
N LEU A 182 3.70 3.38 22.28
CA LEU A 182 4.73 4.42 22.31
C LEU A 182 5.13 4.78 23.75
N ARG A 183 4.14 4.91 24.65
CA ARG A 183 4.36 5.23 26.07
C ARG A 183 4.88 4.06 26.92
N SER A 184 4.97 2.86 26.37
CA SER A 184 5.18 1.64 27.17
C SER A 184 6.56 1.52 27.84
N ASP A 185 7.56 2.26 27.36
CA ASP A 185 8.93 2.21 27.86
C ASP A 185 9.23 3.29 28.90
N ASP A 186 9.06 4.57 28.56
CA ASP A 186 9.41 5.70 29.43
C ASP A 186 8.20 6.56 29.85
N GLY A 187 6.99 6.18 29.43
CA GLY A 187 5.74 6.91 29.69
C GLY A 187 5.59 8.20 28.88
N LEU A 188 6.56 8.51 28.01
CA LEU A 188 6.58 9.68 27.14
C LEU A 188 6.44 9.24 25.68
N ILE A 189 6.23 10.21 24.80
CA ILE A 189 6.33 10.02 23.36
C ILE A 189 7.41 10.99 22.92
N ASP A 190 8.51 10.47 22.41
CA ASP A 190 9.62 11.31 21.96
C ASP A 190 9.28 12.03 20.63
N PRO A 191 10.05 13.07 20.23
CA PRO A 191 9.76 13.82 19.00
C PRO A 191 9.74 12.99 17.71
N THR A 192 10.56 11.95 17.62
CA THR A 192 10.66 11.05 16.46
C THR A 192 9.47 10.10 16.44
N GLU A 193 9.17 9.48 17.58
CA GLU A 193 7.98 8.63 17.76
C GLU A 193 6.69 9.41 17.46
N ASN A 194 6.61 10.66 17.92
CA ASN A 194 5.46 11.53 17.68
C ASN A 194 5.37 11.95 16.21
N SER A 195 6.49 12.23 15.53
CA SER A 195 6.52 12.45 14.08
C SER A 195 5.96 11.23 13.32
N SER A 196 6.36 10.03 13.76
CA SER A 196 5.87 8.80 13.19
C SER A 196 4.37 8.60 13.39
N LEU A 197 3.89 8.76 14.63
CA LEU A 197 2.47 8.70 14.95
C LEU A 197 1.65 9.74 14.17
N LEU A 198 2.13 10.98 14.07
CA LEU A 198 1.44 12.06 13.35
C LEU A 198 1.28 11.76 11.87
N GLY A 199 2.27 11.10 11.26
CA GLY A 199 2.09 10.63 9.90
C GLY A 199 0.92 9.64 9.78
N ILE A 200 0.80 8.67 10.70
CA ILE A 200 -0.31 7.71 10.69
C ILE A 200 -1.65 8.44 10.89
N ILE A 201 -1.70 9.41 11.81
CA ILE A 201 -2.90 10.24 12.03
C ILE A 201 -3.23 11.04 10.76
N SER A 202 -2.22 11.56 10.05
CA SER A 202 -2.40 12.34 8.82
C SER A 202 -2.95 11.54 7.65
N SER A 203 -2.85 10.22 7.71
CA SER A 203 -3.30 9.31 6.64
C SER A 203 -4.71 8.77 6.86
N VAL A 204 -5.33 9.06 8.00
CA VAL A 204 -6.74 8.73 8.28
C VAL A 204 -7.58 9.99 8.41
N ARG A 205 -8.88 9.85 8.20
CA ARG A 205 -9.85 10.96 8.30
C ARG A 205 -10.55 10.89 9.64
N LEU A 206 -10.12 11.71 10.58
CA LEU A 206 -10.83 11.91 11.84
C LEU A 206 -11.84 13.05 11.70
N SER A 207 -13.02 12.88 12.28
CA SER A 207 -13.88 14.04 12.55
C SER A 207 -13.17 15.00 13.51
N LYS A 208 -13.65 16.25 13.57
CA LYS A 208 -13.11 17.24 14.52
C LYS A 208 -13.17 16.73 15.97
N ALA A 209 -14.28 16.07 16.35
CA ALA A 209 -14.47 15.55 17.69
C ALA A 209 -13.48 14.41 18.01
N ALA A 210 -13.33 13.45 17.09
CA ALA A 210 -12.36 12.37 17.25
C ALA A 210 -10.92 12.89 17.27
N GLY A 211 -10.58 13.91 16.47
CA GLY A 211 -9.29 14.57 16.51
C GLY A 211 -9.00 15.25 17.86
N GLU A 212 -9.99 15.92 18.45
CA GLU A 212 -9.89 16.51 19.79
C GLU A 212 -9.73 15.43 20.88
N GLU A 213 -10.49 14.34 20.80
CA GLU A 213 -10.40 13.21 21.75
C GLU A 213 -9.03 12.53 21.68
N LEU A 214 -8.54 12.22 20.48
CA LEU A 214 -7.22 11.61 20.30
C LEU A 214 -6.11 12.53 20.79
N ARG A 215 -6.23 13.83 20.54
CA ARG A 215 -5.28 14.84 21.05
C ARG A 215 -5.25 14.84 22.58
N GLU A 216 -6.41 14.83 23.22
CA GLU A 216 -6.49 14.72 24.67
C GLU A 216 -5.84 13.42 25.15
N TYR A 217 -6.14 12.28 24.54
CA TYR A 217 -5.54 11.00 24.89
C TYR A 217 -4.01 10.98 24.73
N ARG A 218 -3.49 11.56 23.63
CA ARG A 218 -2.06 11.67 23.30
C ARG A 218 -1.30 12.64 24.18
N LEU A 219 -1.92 13.72 24.62
CA LEU A 219 -1.27 14.79 25.36
C LEU A 219 -1.66 14.83 26.83
N ASN A 220 -2.57 13.99 27.29
CA ASN A 220 -2.95 13.89 28.70
C ASN A 220 -2.96 12.42 29.11
N PRO A 221 -1.95 11.92 29.84
CA PRO A 221 -1.88 10.51 30.22
C PRO A 221 -2.86 10.11 31.33
N ALA A 222 -3.88 10.92 31.61
CA ALA A 222 -4.97 10.55 32.50
C ALA A 222 -5.97 9.64 31.76
N ASN A 223 -6.35 8.53 32.37
CA ASN A 223 -7.33 7.55 31.83
C ASN A 223 -6.86 6.82 30.56
N VAL A 224 -5.69 6.17 30.64
CA VAL A 224 -5.23 5.22 29.62
C VAL A 224 -6.20 4.02 29.60
N LEU A 225 -6.71 3.70 28.41
CA LEU A 225 -7.56 2.53 28.21
C LEU A 225 -6.70 1.29 28.03
N GLU A 226 -7.17 0.17 28.57
CA GLU A 226 -6.48 -1.11 28.43
C GLU A 226 -6.50 -1.57 26.98
N ASN A 227 -5.39 -2.16 26.51
CA ASN A 227 -5.31 -2.64 25.13
C ASN A 227 -6.38 -3.71 24.83
N ASP A 228 -6.79 -4.49 25.82
CA ASP A 228 -7.86 -5.50 25.65
C ASP A 228 -9.22 -4.86 25.36
N GLU A 229 -9.52 -3.72 25.98
CA GLU A 229 -10.74 -2.97 25.69
C GLU A 229 -10.70 -2.41 24.27
N LEU A 230 -9.58 -1.80 23.88
CA LEU A 230 -9.40 -1.24 22.54
C LEU A 230 -9.44 -2.33 21.45
N LEU A 231 -8.82 -3.49 21.69
CA LEU A 231 -8.85 -4.63 20.77
C LEU A 231 -10.25 -5.23 20.65
N SER A 232 -11.04 -5.21 21.73
CA SER A 232 -12.44 -5.66 21.68
C SER A 232 -13.26 -4.75 20.77
N VAL A 233 -13.09 -3.43 20.88
CA VAL A 233 -13.71 -2.46 19.95
C VAL A 233 -13.37 -2.79 18.49
N LEU A 234 -12.10 -3.08 18.20
CA LEU A 234 -11.68 -3.45 16.84
C LEU A 234 -12.35 -4.76 16.37
N LYS A 235 -12.36 -5.80 17.22
CA LYS A 235 -12.95 -7.11 16.88
C LYS A 235 -14.46 -7.07 16.70
N GLU A 236 -15.16 -6.22 17.45
CA GLU A 236 -16.61 -6.11 17.39
C GLU A 236 -17.09 -5.27 16.19
N ASN A 237 -16.30 -4.31 15.74
CA ASN A 237 -16.71 -3.33 14.73
C ASN A 237 -16.04 -3.50 13.35
N ILE A 238 -14.99 -4.31 13.25
CA ILE A 238 -14.37 -4.68 11.97
C ILE A 238 -15.00 -6.00 11.50
N PRO A 239 -15.55 -6.05 10.27
CA PRO A 239 -16.07 -7.29 9.70
C PRO A 239 -15.01 -8.38 9.69
N THR A 240 -15.40 -9.62 10.00
CA THR A 240 -14.50 -10.78 10.14
C THR A 240 -13.50 -10.89 8.99
N GLY A 241 -13.97 -10.67 7.75
CA GLY A 241 -13.15 -10.70 6.55
C GLY A 241 -12.00 -9.69 6.49
N SER A 242 -12.16 -8.52 7.11
CA SER A 242 -11.15 -7.45 7.12
C SER A 242 -10.22 -7.48 8.34
N GLN A 243 -10.53 -8.28 9.38
CA GLN A 243 -9.79 -8.25 10.65
C GLN A 243 -8.30 -8.56 10.48
N ASP A 244 -7.96 -9.65 9.77
CA ASP A 244 -6.56 -10.03 9.55
C ASP A 244 -5.77 -8.91 8.87
N THR A 245 -6.33 -8.32 7.81
CA THR A 245 -5.69 -7.24 7.06
C THR A 245 -5.47 -5.99 7.94
N VAL A 246 -6.45 -5.63 8.76
CA VAL A 246 -6.33 -4.48 9.69
C VAL A 246 -5.35 -4.77 10.82
N PHE A 247 -5.35 -5.99 11.39
CA PHE A 247 -4.41 -6.38 12.45
C PHE A 247 -2.97 -6.50 11.95
N GLN A 248 -2.77 -7.00 10.73
CA GLN A 248 -1.49 -6.94 10.04
C GLN A 248 -1.04 -5.48 9.84
N SER A 249 -1.96 -4.58 9.47
CA SER A 249 -1.63 -3.15 9.37
C SER A 249 -1.23 -2.54 10.71
N LEU A 250 -1.93 -2.91 11.80
CA LEU A 250 -1.60 -2.47 13.15
C LEU A 250 -0.21 -2.97 13.55
N GLY A 251 0.10 -4.25 13.31
CA GLY A 251 1.43 -4.82 13.51
C GLY A 251 2.52 -4.07 12.75
N ASN A 252 2.29 -3.78 11.47
CA ASN A 252 3.18 -2.97 10.65
C ASN A 252 3.41 -1.57 11.23
N ASN A 253 2.35 -0.92 11.72
CA ASN A 253 2.45 0.40 12.32
C ASN A 253 3.15 0.38 13.69
N LEU A 254 3.00 -0.67 14.49
CA LEU A 254 3.75 -0.85 15.73
C LEU A 254 5.25 -0.99 15.46
N VAL A 255 5.63 -1.74 14.42
CA VAL A 255 7.03 -1.83 13.96
C VAL A 255 7.53 -0.46 13.49
N LEU A 256 6.71 0.27 12.74
CA LEU A 256 7.06 1.56 12.15
C LEU A 256 7.32 2.65 13.20
N VAL A 257 6.51 2.76 14.25
CA VAL A 257 6.60 3.91 15.16
C VAL A 257 7.84 3.93 16.05
N LYS A 258 8.47 2.77 16.30
CA LYS A 258 9.75 2.68 17.04
C LYS A 258 10.95 2.24 16.18
N GLU A 259 10.71 1.72 14.96
CA GLU A 259 11.73 1.28 13.99
C GLU A 259 12.82 0.34 14.54
N LEU A 260 12.47 -0.47 15.52
CA LEU A 260 13.39 -1.40 16.16
C LEU A 260 13.70 -2.59 15.24
N LYS A 261 14.93 -3.14 15.36
CA LYS A 261 15.27 -4.41 14.72
C LYS A 261 14.54 -5.57 15.42
N PHE A 262 14.32 -6.66 14.69
CA PHE A 262 13.57 -7.84 15.15
C PHE A 262 13.94 -8.26 16.59
N LYS A 263 15.22 -8.45 16.88
CA LYS A 263 15.67 -8.86 18.23
C LYS A 263 15.26 -7.87 19.33
N ALA A 264 15.29 -6.57 19.06
CA ALA A 264 14.88 -5.55 20.03
C ALA A 264 13.36 -5.46 20.16
N LEU A 265 12.61 -5.63 19.07
CA LEU A 265 11.14 -5.74 19.11
C LEU A 265 10.68 -6.92 19.97
N MET A 266 11.25 -8.11 19.75
CA MET A 266 10.91 -9.32 20.50
C MET A 266 11.38 -9.28 21.97
N GLN A 267 12.11 -8.25 22.38
CA GLN A 267 12.46 -7.98 23.78
C GLN A 267 11.53 -6.96 24.44
N ASN A 268 10.71 -6.25 23.65
CA ASN A 268 9.72 -5.32 24.17
C ASN A 268 8.46 -6.10 24.58
N THR A 269 8.18 -6.13 25.88
CA THR A 269 7.08 -6.92 26.45
C THR A 269 5.71 -6.49 25.93
N MET A 270 5.47 -5.19 25.76
CA MET A 270 4.21 -4.65 25.22
C MET A 270 4.02 -5.04 23.76
N PHE A 271 5.10 -5.01 22.96
CA PHE A 271 5.05 -5.44 21.57
C PHE A 271 4.68 -6.92 21.46
N VAL A 272 5.37 -7.79 22.21
CA VAL A 272 5.12 -9.25 22.18
C VAL A 272 3.71 -9.59 22.65
N GLU A 273 3.18 -8.87 23.64
CA GLU A 273 1.80 -9.03 24.07
C GLU A 273 0.80 -8.64 22.97
N LEU A 274 1.01 -7.50 22.32
CA LEU A 274 0.17 -7.05 21.20
C LEU A 274 0.27 -8.00 19.99
N GLU A 275 1.48 -8.43 19.64
CA GLU A 275 1.71 -9.42 18.58
C GLU A 275 0.89 -10.70 18.80
N GLN A 276 0.93 -11.27 20.01
CA GLN A 276 0.15 -12.45 20.37
C GLN A 276 -1.35 -12.21 20.28
N LYS A 277 -1.82 -11.06 20.80
CA LYS A 277 -3.25 -10.70 20.78
C LYS A 277 -3.80 -10.43 19.38
N LEU A 278 -2.93 -9.98 18.47
CA LEU A 278 -3.23 -9.75 17.06
C LEU A 278 -3.07 -11.02 16.20
N GLY A 279 -2.56 -12.12 16.77
CA GLY A 279 -2.33 -13.37 16.04
C GLY A 279 -1.21 -13.27 14.99
N LEU A 280 -0.24 -12.38 15.21
CA LEU A 280 0.85 -12.15 14.26
C LEU A 280 1.96 -13.19 14.45
N THR A 281 2.59 -13.59 13.35
CA THR A 281 3.72 -14.53 13.35
C THR A 281 5.06 -13.82 13.19
N ASP A 282 6.14 -14.45 13.66
CA ASP A 282 7.53 -14.00 13.44
C ASP A 282 7.83 -13.62 11.99
N ASP A 283 7.30 -14.38 11.02
CA ASP A 283 7.56 -14.15 9.60
C ASP A 283 6.79 -12.92 9.08
N GLN A 284 5.58 -12.66 9.61
CA GLN A 284 4.86 -11.42 9.36
C GLN A 284 5.61 -10.22 9.95
N ILE A 285 6.14 -10.34 11.17
CA ILE A 285 6.93 -9.26 11.80
C ILE A 285 8.21 -8.96 10.99
N LYS A 286 8.94 -10.00 10.55
CA LYS A 286 10.11 -9.82 9.67
C LYS A 286 9.73 -9.17 8.34
N PHE A 287 8.59 -9.54 7.77
CA PHE A 287 8.06 -8.89 6.58
C PHE A 287 7.81 -7.40 6.81
N PHE A 288 7.15 -7.01 7.91
CA PHE A 288 6.89 -5.60 8.22
C PHE A 288 8.18 -4.79 8.38
N ILE A 289 9.17 -5.31 9.12
CA ILE A 289 10.50 -4.66 9.24
C ILE A 289 11.11 -4.46 7.85
N ARG A 290 11.04 -5.49 6.99
CA ARG A 290 11.59 -5.42 5.63
C ARG A 290 10.86 -4.40 4.76
N SER A 291 9.54 -4.28 4.91
CA SER A 291 8.76 -3.25 4.21
C SER A 291 9.23 -1.84 4.61
N VAL A 292 9.33 -1.56 5.91
CA VAL A 292 9.82 -0.26 6.43
C VAL A 292 11.20 0.07 5.85
N GLU A 293 12.11 -0.91 5.82
CA GLU A 293 13.46 -0.72 5.28
C GLU A 293 13.46 -0.43 3.78
N GLN A 294 12.64 -1.13 2.99
CA GLN A 294 12.61 -0.97 1.53
C GLN A 294 12.05 0.39 1.11
N ASP A 295 10.96 0.84 1.75
CA ASP A 295 10.40 2.16 1.50
C ASP A 295 11.44 3.27 1.77
N LYS A 296 12.18 3.17 2.89
CA LYS A 296 13.28 4.08 3.23
C LYS A 296 14.35 4.13 2.16
N LYS A 297 14.80 2.96 1.68
CA LYS A 297 15.88 2.86 0.70
C LYS A 297 15.57 3.54 -0.62
N ILE A 298 14.32 3.53 -1.08
CA ILE A 298 13.97 4.20 -2.35
C ILE A 298 14.21 5.71 -2.27
N ILE A 299 13.89 6.29 -1.12
CA ILE A 299 14.13 7.70 -0.87
C ILE A 299 15.61 7.97 -0.64
N THR A 300 16.24 7.27 0.32
CA THR A 300 17.59 7.57 0.82
C THR A 300 18.70 7.09 -0.12
N GLU A 301 18.56 5.91 -0.72
CA GLU A 301 19.51 5.35 -1.70
C GLU A 301 19.18 5.77 -3.14
N ARG A 302 18.14 6.61 -3.33
CA ARG A 302 17.70 7.16 -4.61
C ARG A 302 17.49 6.11 -5.71
N LEU A 303 16.81 5.02 -5.36
CA LEU A 303 16.55 3.93 -6.29
C LEU A 303 15.77 4.43 -7.51
N ASN A 304 16.18 4.01 -8.69
CA ASN A 304 15.44 4.24 -9.93
C ASN A 304 14.24 3.28 -10.05
N ASP A 305 13.37 3.53 -11.02
CA ASP A 305 12.11 2.80 -11.19
C ASP A 305 12.31 1.28 -11.38
N THR A 306 13.40 0.86 -12.06
CA THR A 306 13.74 -0.57 -12.20
C THR A 306 14.15 -1.19 -10.87
N GLN A 307 14.93 -0.47 -10.06
CA GLN A 307 15.34 -0.92 -8.74
C GLN A 307 14.15 -0.95 -7.77
N ALA A 308 13.25 0.04 -7.84
CA ALA A 308 12.02 0.07 -7.07
C ALA A 308 11.05 -1.06 -7.46
N GLU A 309 10.96 -1.40 -8.75
CA GLU A 309 10.16 -2.55 -9.23
C GLU A 309 10.72 -3.87 -8.69
N ALA A 310 12.05 -4.02 -8.67
CA ALA A 310 12.70 -5.18 -8.09
C ALA A 310 12.45 -5.30 -6.57
N ALA A 311 12.53 -4.19 -5.83
CA ALA A 311 12.22 -4.14 -4.41
C ALA A 311 10.76 -4.56 -4.13
N THR A 312 9.82 -4.11 -4.98
CA THR A 312 8.40 -4.48 -4.85
C THR A 312 8.14 -5.96 -5.13
N LYS A 313 8.83 -6.54 -6.12
CA LYS A 313 8.77 -7.99 -6.40
C LYS A 313 9.31 -8.81 -5.24
N GLU A 314 10.42 -8.37 -4.63
CA GLU A 314 10.98 -8.98 -3.42
C GLU A 314 9.97 -8.95 -2.27
N LEU A 315 9.38 -7.77 -2.00
CA LEU A 315 8.34 -7.63 -0.96
C LEU A 315 7.13 -8.53 -1.24
N THR A 316 6.65 -8.61 -2.48
CA THR A 316 5.52 -9.48 -2.85
C THR A 316 5.83 -10.95 -2.56
N ALA A 317 7.04 -11.40 -2.88
CA ALA A 317 7.46 -12.77 -2.60
C ALA A 317 7.55 -13.05 -1.10
N LEU A 318 8.08 -12.11 -0.32
CA LEU A 318 8.13 -12.22 1.14
C LEU A 318 6.73 -12.20 1.76
N ALA A 319 5.83 -11.36 1.26
CA ALA A 319 4.44 -11.27 1.71
C ALA A 319 3.72 -12.62 1.54
N GLY A 320 3.84 -13.23 0.36
CA GLY A 320 3.25 -14.55 0.09
C GLY A 320 3.87 -15.68 0.92
N GLY A 321 5.17 -15.59 1.26
CA GLY A 321 5.82 -16.54 2.16
C GLY A 321 5.42 -16.37 3.63
N ALA A 322 5.12 -15.14 4.06
CA ALA A 322 4.75 -14.79 5.43
C ALA A 322 3.22 -14.82 5.69
N GLY A 323 2.40 -14.98 4.65
CA GLY A 323 0.95 -14.93 4.79
C GLY A 323 0.39 -13.51 4.99
N VAL A 324 1.01 -12.50 4.38
CA VAL A 324 0.64 -11.08 4.51
C VAL A 324 0.08 -10.55 3.19
N THR A 325 -1.00 -9.75 3.22
CA THR A 325 -1.43 -9.01 2.03
C THR A 325 -0.58 -7.75 1.84
N LEU A 326 -0.32 -7.34 0.59
CA LEU A 326 0.17 -5.98 0.33
C LEU A 326 -0.89 -4.92 0.72
N ALA A 327 -2.18 -5.27 0.70
CA ALA A 327 -3.28 -4.42 1.15
C ALA A 327 -3.14 -4.01 2.63
N ALA A 328 -2.61 -4.87 3.51
CA ALA A 328 -2.35 -4.52 4.90
C ALA A 328 -1.40 -3.32 5.05
N LEU A 329 -0.47 -3.14 4.12
CA LEU A 329 0.41 -1.95 4.09
C LEU A 329 -0.33 -0.69 3.63
N ALA A 330 -1.47 -0.84 2.95
CA ALA A 330 -2.29 0.26 2.44
C ALA A 330 -3.49 0.63 3.33
N VAL A 331 -3.88 -0.21 4.31
CA VAL A 331 -5.07 0.01 5.17
C VAL A 331 -5.10 1.38 5.84
N THR A 332 -3.96 1.84 6.37
CA THR A 332 -3.89 3.18 6.97
C THR A 332 -3.60 4.29 5.96
N GLY A 333 -3.56 3.96 4.67
CA GLY A 333 -3.12 4.83 3.59
C GLY A 333 -1.69 5.35 3.81
N GLY A 334 -0.83 4.57 4.50
CA GLY A 334 0.20 4.98 5.47
C GLY A 334 1.30 5.96 5.04
N VAL A 335 1.78 6.79 5.99
CA VAL A 335 3.16 7.39 6.08
C VAL A 335 3.41 7.78 7.52
N SER A 336 4.62 7.59 8.06
CA SER A 336 5.13 8.15 9.32
C SER A 336 6.36 9.02 8.99
N GLY A 337 6.72 10.00 9.84
CA GLY A 337 7.89 10.91 9.75
C GLY A 337 8.93 10.69 8.63
N GLY A 338 8.76 11.39 7.51
CA GLY A 338 9.75 11.48 6.42
C GLY A 338 9.68 10.37 5.36
N VAL A 339 9.62 9.09 5.75
CA VAL A 339 9.48 7.96 4.82
C VAL A 339 8.61 6.85 5.42
N SER A 340 7.55 6.50 4.71
CA SER A 340 6.45 5.64 5.13
C SER A 340 6.65 4.15 4.92
N THR A 341 5.87 3.33 5.61
CA THR A 341 5.46 2.02 5.08
C THR A 341 4.26 2.12 4.13
N GLY A 342 4.28 1.36 3.04
CA GLY A 342 3.13 1.16 2.14
C GLY A 342 3.04 2.12 0.95
N LEU A 343 3.89 3.14 0.88
CA LEU A 343 3.98 4.02 -0.29
C LEU A 343 4.46 3.29 -1.54
N LEU A 344 5.37 2.32 -1.38
CA LEU A 344 5.75 1.42 -2.47
C LEU A 344 4.56 0.70 -3.07
N THR A 345 3.73 0.10 -2.22
CA THR A 345 2.50 -0.58 -2.64
C THR A 345 1.59 0.38 -3.41
N LEU A 346 1.39 1.60 -2.90
CA LEU A 346 0.58 2.62 -3.56
C LEU A 346 1.14 3.06 -4.93
N ALA A 347 2.46 3.21 -5.05
CA ALA A 347 3.11 3.64 -6.30
C ALA A 347 3.10 2.55 -7.40
N PHE A 348 3.17 1.28 -7.02
CA PHE A 348 3.07 0.18 -7.98
C PHE A 348 1.63 -0.28 -8.24
N ALA A 349 0.70 0.02 -7.34
CA ALA A 349 -0.74 -0.09 -7.61
C ALA A 349 -1.20 0.82 -8.76
N SER A 350 -0.46 1.89 -9.11
CA SER A 350 -0.82 2.85 -10.17
C SER A 350 -0.20 2.56 -11.54
N THR A 351 0.96 1.90 -11.59
CA THR A 351 1.78 1.72 -12.81
C THR A 351 1.49 0.42 -13.59
N GLY A 352 0.74 -0.52 -13.01
CA GLY A 352 0.42 -1.80 -13.66
C GLY A 352 -0.65 -2.65 -12.96
N GLY A 353 -0.90 -2.42 -11.67
CA GLY A 353 -2.12 -2.84 -10.98
C GLY A 353 -3.27 -1.88 -11.30
N MET A 354 -4.52 -2.32 -11.22
CA MET A 354 -5.62 -1.38 -10.97
C MET A 354 -5.85 -1.42 -9.47
N LEU A 355 -6.05 -0.24 -8.85
CA LEU A 355 -6.60 -0.11 -7.51
C LEU A 355 -7.83 -1.02 -7.41
N ILE A 356 -7.71 -2.14 -6.71
CA ILE A 356 -8.86 -2.88 -6.24
C ILE A 356 -9.12 -2.35 -4.83
N GLY A 357 -10.26 -1.69 -4.63
CA GLY A 357 -10.80 -1.42 -3.29
C GLY A 357 -10.06 -0.39 -2.42
N VAL A 358 -8.78 -0.10 -2.67
CA VAL A 358 -7.99 0.89 -1.93
C VAL A 358 -8.44 2.30 -2.36
N GLY A 359 -9.42 2.85 -1.66
CA GLY A 359 -9.82 4.24 -1.73
C GLY A 359 -8.68 5.17 -1.33
N ALA A 360 -7.75 5.41 -2.25
CA ALA A 360 -6.65 6.37 -2.11
C ALA A 360 -7.17 7.78 -1.80
N ILE A 361 -7.50 8.06 -0.54
CA ILE A 361 -7.96 9.38 -0.13
C ILE A 361 -7.48 9.82 1.25
N ALA A 362 -6.18 9.70 1.49
CA ALA A 362 -5.47 10.63 2.38
C ALA A 362 -5.06 11.91 1.61
N GLY A 363 -6.09 12.70 1.25
CA GLY A 363 -6.01 14.10 0.80
C GLY A 363 -6.00 14.34 -0.72
N ALA A 364 -6.71 15.36 -1.17
CA ALA A 364 -7.02 15.72 -2.56
C ALA A 364 -5.93 15.46 -3.64
N GLY A 365 -6.31 14.77 -4.73
CA GLY A 365 -5.75 15.01 -6.07
C GLY A 365 -4.67 14.06 -6.61
N TYR A 366 -4.85 12.74 -6.59
CA TYR A 366 -3.96 11.81 -7.32
C TYR A 366 -4.68 10.94 -8.36
N LEU A 367 -5.68 11.51 -9.05
CA LEU A 367 -6.28 10.92 -10.25
C LEU A 367 -5.79 11.64 -11.51
N ALA A 368 -4.59 11.29 -11.99
CA ALA A 368 -4.18 11.65 -13.36
C ALA A 368 -3.04 10.79 -13.94
N TYR A 369 -2.84 9.52 -13.55
CA TYR A 369 -1.71 8.76 -14.10
C TYR A 369 -1.93 8.34 -15.59
N LYS A 370 -3.18 8.12 -16.03
CA LYS A 370 -3.43 7.67 -17.42
C LYS A 370 -3.77 8.76 -18.44
N GLY A 371 -3.86 10.03 -18.03
CA GLY A 371 -4.38 11.11 -18.91
C GLY A 371 -3.35 11.91 -19.71
N MET A 372 -2.13 12.14 -19.21
CA MET A 372 -1.25 13.18 -19.78
C MET A 372 0.26 12.90 -19.87
N LYS A 373 0.78 11.71 -19.51
CA LYS A 373 2.24 11.49 -19.51
C LYS A 373 2.81 10.67 -20.68
N TYR A 374 1.97 9.99 -21.47
CA TYR A 374 2.42 9.25 -22.66
C TYR A 374 2.88 10.13 -23.83
N LEU A 375 2.92 11.46 -23.68
CA LEU A 375 3.20 12.41 -24.76
C LEU A 375 4.24 13.50 -24.45
N THR A 376 4.91 13.50 -23.28
CA THR A 376 5.68 14.71 -22.86
C THR A 376 7.02 14.49 -22.17
N VAL A 377 7.55 13.27 -22.00
CA VAL A 377 8.80 13.10 -21.23
C VAL A 377 9.82 12.23 -21.96
N GLY A 378 11.05 12.74 -22.14
CA GLY A 378 12.17 11.99 -22.72
C GLY A 378 12.68 10.85 -21.82
N LYS A 379 13.22 9.79 -22.44
CA LYS A 379 13.66 8.50 -21.86
C LYS A 379 14.55 8.53 -20.60
N GLU A 380 15.14 9.66 -20.24
CA GLU A 380 16.02 9.78 -19.05
C GLU A 380 15.27 10.20 -17.78
N MET A 381 14.18 10.97 -17.87
CA MET A 381 13.32 11.30 -16.72
C MET A 381 12.31 10.20 -16.39
N GLU A 382 12.09 9.24 -17.29
CA GLU A 382 11.28 8.03 -17.07
C GLU A 382 11.87 7.07 -16.02
N LYS A 383 12.99 7.40 -15.37
CA LYS A 383 13.69 6.50 -14.45
C LYS A 383 13.48 6.77 -12.97
N ASN A 384 12.83 7.87 -12.57
CA ASN A 384 12.68 8.24 -11.15
C ASN A 384 11.22 8.51 -10.75
N GLN A 385 10.25 8.09 -11.56
CA GLN A 385 8.86 8.47 -11.35
C GLN A 385 8.28 7.90 -10.06
N VAL A 386 8.57 6.64 -9.74
CA VAL A 386 8.08 5.99 -8.50
C VAL A 386 8.55 6.82 -7.31
N ARG A 387 9.83 7.16 -7.28
CA ARG A 387 10.44 7.97 -6.23
C ARG A 387 9.82 9.37 -6.13
N GLN A 388 9.54 10.04 -7.25
CA GLN A 388 8.86 11.33 -7.27
C GLN A 388 7.46 11.25 -6.63
N GLU A 389 6.71 10.19 -6.92
CA GLU A 389 5.37 9.97 -6.35
C GLU A 389 5.44 9.71 -4.84
N LEU A 390 6.42 8.91 -4.39
CA LEU A 390 6.65 8.69 -2.97
C LEU A 390 6.94 9.99 -2.24
N LEU A 391 7.85 10.81 -2.78
CA LEU A 391 8.23 12.10 -2.19
C LEU A 391 7.06 13.09 -2.12
N GLN A 392 6.24 13.17 -3.17
CA GLN A 392 5.06 14.03 -3.18
C GLN A 392 4.03 13.60 -2.13
N ALA A 393 3.81 12.30 -1.98
CA ALA A 393 2.92 11.77 -0.95
C ALA A 393 3.45 12.04 0.47
N SER A 394 4.76 11.88 0.71
CA SER A 394 5.41 12.24 1.97
C SER A 394 5.24 13.73 2.30
N ILE A 395 5.55 14.63 1.35
CA ILE A 395 5.44 16.09 1.55
C ILE A 395 4.01 16.50 1.93
N LYS A 396 3.01 15.95 1.25
CA LYS A 396 1.60 16.25 1.52
C LYS A 396 1.21 15.92 2.95
N LYS A 397 1.68 14.78 3.46
CA LYS A 397 1.36 14.33 4.82
C LYS A 397 2.12 15.11 5.88
N LEU A 398 3.38 15.42 5.64
CA LEU A 398 4.15 16.30 6.54
C LEU A 398 3.48 17.68 6.69
N LYS A 399 2.82 18.20 5.64
CA LYS A 399 1.99 19.41 5.72
C LYS A 399 0.74 19.24 6.60
N ILE A 400 0.07 18.08 6.52
CA ILE A 400 -1.07 17.74 7.40
C ILE A 400 -0.58 17.58 8.85
N SER A 401 0.52 16.85 9.08
CA SER A 401 1.16 16.71 10.41
C SER A 401 1.53 18.07 11.01
N THR A 402 2.08 18.99 10.20
CA THR A 402 2.33 20.38 10.63
C THR A 402 1.06 21.09 11.06
N THR A 403 -0.07 20.86 10.36
CA THR A 403 -1.38 21.42 10.73
C THR A 403 -1.86 20.84 12.08
N ILE A 404 -1.75 19.52 12.28
CA ILE A 404 -2.12 18.87 13.54
C ILE A 404 -1.26 19.41 14.69
N LEU A 405 0.04 19.61 14.49
CA LEU A 405 0.94 20.17 15.49
C LEU A 405 0.57 21.61 15.86
N LEU A 406 0.17 22.45 14.89
CA LEU A 406 -0.33 23.79 15.17
C LEU A 406 -1.61 23.75 16.03
N GLU A 407 -2.51 22.82 15.74
CA GLU A 407 -3.69 22.60 16.58
C GLU A 407 -3.32 22.11 17.98
N ASP A 408 -2.34 21.21 18.11
CA ASP A 408 -1.81 20.72 19.39
C ASP A 408 -1.21 21.88 20.21
N VAL A 409 -0.42 22.78 19.59
CA VAL A 409 0.11 24.00 20.23
C VAL A 409 -1.04 24.88 20.74
N ASN A 410 -2.05 25.13 19.91
CA ASN A 410 -3.19 25.95 20.29
C ASN A 410 -3.97 25.33 21.46
N TRP A 411 -4.18 24.02 21.43
CA TRP A 411 -4.86 23.29 22.50
C TRP A 411 -4.09 23.37 23.82
N VAL A 412 -2.78 23.08 23.82
CA VAL A 412 -1.98 23.14 25.06
C VAL A 412 -1.91 24.58 25.58
N THR A 413 -1.79 25.57 24.69
CA THR A 413 -1.78 26.99 25.09
C THR A 413 -3.09 27.40 25.74
N THR A 414 -4.22 26.92 25.21
CA THR A 414 -5.55 27.16 25.79
C THR A 414 -5.66 26.52 27.17
N LYS A 415 -5.30 25.24 27.30
CA LYS A 415 -5.32 24.53 28.60
C LYS A 415 -4.37 25.14 29.63
N LEU A 416 -3.26 25.72 29.19
CA LEU A 416 -2.34 26.45 30.06
C LEU A 416 -2.97 27.76 30.55
N ALA A 417 -3.69 28.49 29.69
CA ALA A 417 -4.42 29.69 30.10
C ALA A 417 -5.54 29.36 31.09
N ASP A 418 -6.35 28.32 30.81
CA ASP A 418 -7.41 27.86 31.71
C ASP A 418 -6.85 27.50 33.10
N ALA A 419 -5.72 26.79 33.15
CA ALA A 419 -5.06 26.42 34.40
C ALA A 419 -4.51 27.64 35.18
N LEU A 420 -4.14 28.72 34.49
CA LEU A 420 -3.67 29.96 35.12
C LEU A 420 -4.84 30.79 35.69
N ASP A 421 -6.05 30.63 35.17
CA ASP A 421 -7.25 31.31 35.66
C ASP A 421 -7.90 30.60 36.87
N ASP A 422 -7.61 29.30 37.08
CA ASP A 422 -8.09 28.49 38.21
C ASP A 422 -7.06 28.46 39.37
N VAL A 423 -7.07 29.51 40.21
CA VAL A 423 -5.98 29.85 41.17
C VAL A 423 -6.25 29.38 42.62
N ASP A 424 -7.29 28.61 42.89
CA ASP A 424 -7.70 28.32 44.28
C ASP A 424 -6.84 27.26 45.00
N SER A 425 -5.95 26.52 44.33
CA SER A 425 -4.93 25.67 45.00
C SER A 425 -3.52 25.73 44.35
N LEU A 426 -2.65 26.58 44.91
CA LEU A 426 -1.30 26.90 44.40
C LEU A 426 -0.35 25.70 44.17
N SER A 427 -0.57 24.51 44.77
CA SER A 427 0.30 23.34 44.55
C SER A 427 -0.06 22.55 43.30
N ASP A 428 -1.34 22.36 43.02
CA ASP A 428 -1.82 21.50 41.93
C ASP A 428 -1.74 22.26 40.60
N THR A 429 -2.03 23.56 40.62
CA THR A 429 -1.86 24.48 39.49
C THR A 429 -0.42 24.54 39.00
N ASN A 430 0.59 24.55 39.89
CA ASN A 430 2.01 24.60 39.49
C ASN A 430 2.47 23.31 38.77
N ASN A 431 2.05 22.14 39.24
CA ASN A 431 2.37 20.87 38.58
C ASN A 431 1.68 20.75 37.21
N LEU A 432 0.44 21.23 37.10
CA LEU A 432 -0.30 21.27 35.85
C LEU A 432 0.38 22.20 34.83
N ILE A 433 0.74 23.43 35.24
CA ILE A 433 1.48 24.40 34.40
C ILE A 433 2.78 23.80 33.88
N MET A 434 3.60 23.21 34.76
CA MET A 434 4.87 22.60 34.37
C MET A 434 4.68 21.43 33.40
N THR A 435 3.63 20.65 33.58
CA THR A 435 3.25 19.55 32.68
C THR A 435 2.89 20.07 31.29
N LYS A 436 2.07 21.13 31.20
CA LYS A 436 1.70 21.77 29.92
C LYS A 436 2.89 22.43 29.22
N ILE A 437 3.81 23.06 29.97
CA ILE A 437 5.06 23.60 29.41
C ILE A 437 5.95 22.48 28.83
N LYS A 438 6.05 21.32 29.50
CA LYS A 438 6.77 20.16 28.96
C LYS A 438 6.15 19.67 27.66
N MET A 439 4.82 19.60 27.57
CA MET A 439 4.11 19.23 26.35
C MET A 439 4.38 20.22 25.22
N LEU A 440 4.33 21.53 25.47
CA LEU A 440 4.68 22.55 24.45
C LEU A 440 6.10 22.36 23.93
N LYS A 441 7.06 22.05 24.81
CA LYS A 441 8.45 21.74 24.40
C LYS A 441 8.53 20.49 23.51
N GLN A 442 7.81 19.43 23.87
CA GLN A 442 7.76 18.19 23.07
C GLN A 442 7.11 18.42 21.70
N ILE A 443 6.00 19.14 21.65
CA ILE A 443 5.31 19.50 20.40
C ILE A 443 6.22 20.36 19.51
N THR A 444 6.92 21.34 20.09
CA THR A 444 7.88 22.18 19.36
C THR A 444 9.03 21.35 18.79
N ALA A 445 9.58 20.42 19.57
CA ALA A 445 10.62 19.51 19.10
C ALA A 445 10.11 18.58 17.98
N SER A 446 8.89 18.04 18.11
CA SER A 446 8.24 17.21 17.07
C SER A 446 8.00 18.02 15.80
N SER A 447 7.60 19.28 15.93
CA SER A 447 7.41 20.21 14.80
C SER A 447 8.69 20.44 14.04
N LYS A 448 9.81 20.56 14.75
CA LYS A 448 11.11 20.66 14.11
C LYS A 448 11.43 19.41 13.28
N VAL A 449 11.25 18.21 13.84
CA VAL A 449 11.47 16.95 13.10
C VAL A 449 10.62 16.90 11.83
N VAL A 450 9.31 17.17 11.94
CA VAL A 450 8.39 17.16 10.79
C VAL A 450 8.75 18.23 9.74
N MET A 451 9.18 19.42 10.15
CA MET A 451 9.60 20.48 9.23
C MET A 451 10.93 20.16 8.53
N ASP A 452 11.90 19.60 9.26
CA ASP A 452 13.18 19.16 8.71
C ASP A 452 12.94 18.03 7.67
N ASP A 453 12.13 17.02 8.01
CA ASP A 453 11.70 15.95 7.10
C ASP A 453 11.01 16.50 5.84
N GLN A 454 10.18 17.55 5.99
CA GLN A 454 9.47 18.17 4.86
C GLN A 454 10.44 18.87 3.92
N SER A 455 11.43 19.59 4.46
CA SER A 455 12.46 20.27 3.68
C SER A 455 13.33 19.25 2.95
N ASP A 456 13.75 18.19 3.62
CA ASP A 456 14.56 17.13 3.03
C ASP A 456 13.81 16.41 1.89
N ALA A 457 12.52 16.09 2.11
CA ALA A 457 11.69 15.48 1.06
C ALA A 457 11.49 16.40 -0.15
N GLN A 458 11.32 17.71 0.08
CA GLN A 458 11.18 18.69 -1.00
C GLN A 458 12.49 18.84 -1.80
N LYS A 459 13.64 18.91 -1.12
CA LYS A 459 14.96 18.87 -1.76
C LYS A 459 15.13 17.61 -2.60
N GLU A 460 14.82 16.44 -2.04
CA GLU A 460 14.91 15.17 -2.76
C GLU A 460 13.96 15.08 -3.95
N LEU A 461 12.79 15.70 -3.88
CA LEU A 461 11.86 15.80 -5.00
C LEU A 461 12.45 16.67 -6.12
N THR A 462 13.08 17.79 -5.77
CA THR A 462 13.78 18.64 -6.73
C THR A 462 14.91 17.88 -7.41
N ILE A 463 15.71 17.10 -6.65
CA ILE A 463 16.75 16.21 -7.20
C ILE A 463 16.13 15.15 -8.13
N ALA A 464 15.03 14.51 -7.72
CA ALA A 464 14.38 13.48 -8.51
C ALA A 464 13.80 14.01 -9.83
N ASN A 465 13.50 15.31 -9.92
CA ASN A 465 13.03 16.00 -11.12
C ASN A 465 14.16 16.52 -12.02
N LEU A 466 15.42 16.39 -11.61
CA LEU A 466 16.59 16.75 -12.41
C LEU A 466 17.17 15.51 -13.11
N VAL A 467 17.88 15.73 -14.22
CA VAL A 467 18.69 14.65 -14.83
C VAL A 467 19.94 14.44 -14.00
N ASN A 468 20.20 13.19 -13.59
CA ASN A 468 21.40 12.83 -12.85
C ASN A 468 22.67 12.95 -13.72
N VAL A 469 22.57 12.61 -15.01
CA VAL A 469 23.65 12.79 -15.99
C VAL A 469 23.18 13.77 -17.05
N LEU A 470 23.82 14.94 -17.13
CA LEU A 470 23.47 15.96 -18.10
C LEU A 470 24.03 15.59 -19.47
N ASN A 471 23.15 15.44 -20.46
CA ASN A 471 23.56 15.44 -21.85
C ASN A 471 23.98 16.88 -22.24
N ILE A 472 25.29 17.13 -22.18
CA ILE A 472 25.88 18.45 -22.41
C ILE A 472 25.69 18.96 -23.85
N ASP A 473 25.69 18.05 -24.84
CA ASP A 473 25.47 18.40 -26.25
C ASP A 473 24.06 18.95 -26.43
N LYS A 474 23.07 18.24 -25.89
CA LYS A 474 21.66 18.66 -25.88
C LYS A 474 21.46 19.96 -25.10
N PHE A 475 22.04 20.06 -23.91
CA PHE A 475 21.94 21.26 -23.08
C PHE A 475 22.49 22.49 -23.82
N ASN A 476 23.68 22.39 -24.43
CA ASN A 476 24.28 23.50 -25.16
C ASN A 476 23.45 23.90 -26.40
N ASP A 477 22.91 22.94 -27.18
CA ASP A 477 22.04 23.26 -28.33
C ASP A 477 20.81 24.06 -27.90
N LEU A 478 20.12 23.59 -26.84
CA LEU A 478 18.92 24.22 -26.33
C LEU A 478 19.20 25.57 -25.67
N ALA A 479 20.19 25.65 -24.78
CA ALA A 479 20.56 26.89 -24.10
C ALA A 479 21.02 27.98 -25.09
N SER A 480 21.68 27.62 -26.20
CA SER A 480 22.16 28.58 -27.21
C SER A 480 21.04 29.37 -27.89
N LYS A 481 19.80 28.87 -27.86
CA LYS A 481 18.62 29.51 -28.44
C LYS A 481 18.03 30.58 -27.52
N ASN A 482 18.48 30.63 -26.25
CA ASN A 482 17.97 31.57 -25.25
C ASN A 482 18.86 32.81 -25.15
N VAL A 483 18.25 33.99 -24.96
CA VAL A 483 18.96 35.27 -24.77
C VAL A 483 19.89 35.28 -23.56
N ASN A 484 19.61 34.43 -22.55
CA ASN A 484 20.40 34.29 -21.33
C ASN A 484 21.41 33.12 -21.37
N SER A 485 21.72 32.59 -22.56
CA SER A 485 22.54 31.37 -22.76
C SER A 485 23.83 31.31 -21.93
N VAL A 486 24.59 32.41 -21.85
CA VAL A 486 25.85 32.47 -21.08
C VAL A 486 25.60 32.26 -19.59
N LYS A 487 24.62 32.97 -19.01
CA LYS A 487 24.26 32.87 -17.60
C LYS A 487 23.66 31.50 -17.28
N PHE A 488 22.81 30.98 -18.16
CA PHE A 488 22.21 29.65 -18.00
C PHE A 488 23.29 28.57 -18.02
N LYS A 489 24.26 28.67 -18.92
CA LYS A 489 25.39 27.73 -19.00
C LYS A 489 26.23 27.77 -17.74
N GLU A 490 26.65 28.95 -17.28
CA GLU A 490 27.42 29.08 -16.04
C GLU A 490 26.67 28.46 -14.84
N PHE A 491 25.39 28.81 -14.69
CA PHE A 491 24.59 28.38 -13.55
C PHE A 491 24.33 26.87 -13.54
N VAL A 492 23.93 26.29 -14.68
CA VAL A 492 23.66 24.86 -14.80
C VAL A 492 24.95 24.06 -14.70
N MET A 493 26.05 24.48 -15.34
CA MET A 493 27.31 23.72 -15.29
C MET A 493 27.90 23.67 -13.87
N ASN A 494 27.71 24.71 -13.06
CA ASN A 494 28.09 24.69 -11.64
C ASN A 494 27.32 23.64 -10.82
N ALA A 495 26.19 23.14 -11.35
CA ALA A 495 25.40 22.08 -10.76
C ALA A 495 25.86 20.68 -11.13
N TYR A 496 26.82 20.52 -12.05
CA TYR A 496 27.27 19.21 -12.52
C TYR A 496 28.80 19.06 -12.43
N ASN A 497 29.26 17.98 -11.81
CA ASN A 497 30.67 17.60 -11.80
C ASN A 497 31.02 16.82 -13.05
N GLU A 498 32.20 17.07 -13.61
CA GLU A 498 32.75 16.26 -14.69
C GLU A 498 33.41 15.00 -14.09
N GLU A 499 32.85 13.84 -14.38
CA GLU A 499 33.34 12.53 -13.94
C GLU A 499 33.76 11.70 -15.14
N THR A 500 34.96 11.13 -15.10
CA THR A 500 35.43 10.21 -16.15
C THR A 500 34.88 8.82 -15.90
N SER A 501 34.09 8.29 -16.84
CA SER A 501 33.60 6.90 -16.79
C SER A 501 34.69 5.89 -17.13
N ASP A 502 34.47 4.63 -16.75
CA ASP A 502 35.36 3.48 -17.05
C ASP A 502 35.65 3.29 -18.56
N ASP A 503 34.80 3.83 -19.44
CA ASP A 503 34.98 3.85 -20.90
C ASP A 503 35.77 5.05 -21.43
N GLY A 504 36.34 5.87 -20.54
CA GLY A 504 37.13 7.06 -20.88
C GLY A 504 36.30 8.27 -21.33
N LYS A 505 34.96 8.22 -21.24
CA LYS A 505 34.10 9.36 -21.56
C LYS A 505 33.78 10.19 -20.33
N ASN A 506 33.86 11.51 -20.46
CA ASN A 506 33.41 12.43 -19.43
C ASN A 506 31.88 12.47 -19.37
N LYS A 507 31.32 12.31 -18.17
CA LYS A 507 29.91 12.48 -17.83
C LYS A 507 29.77 13.67 -16.90
N PHE A 508 28.70 14.42 -17.05
CA PHE A 508 28.38 15.53 -16.18
C PHE A 508 27.33 15.07 -15.18
N VAL A 509 27.72 14.83 -13.93
CA VAL A 509 26.88 14.22 -12.87
C VAL A 509 26.41 15.28 -11.89
N LEU A 510 25.11 15.25 -11.56
CA LEU A 510 24.48 16.25 -10.70
C LEU A 510 25.14 16.30 -9.32
N ARG A 511 25.52 17.50 -8.89
CA ARG A 511 25.99 17.79 -7.54
C ARG A 511 24.83 17.77 -6.56
N GLN A 512 24.95 16.95 -5.53
CA GLN A 512 23.89 16.70 -4.54
C GLN A 512 24.12 17.49 -3.23
N ASP A 513 25.30 18.08 -3.08
CA ASP A 513 25.71 18.93 -1.95
C ASP A 513 25.09 20.34 -2.02
N LEU A 514 24.47 20.70 -3.15
CA LEU A 514 23.86 22.00 -3.37
C LEU A 514 22.59 22.19 -2.54
N ASP A 515 22.28 23.44 -2.21
CA ASP A 515 21.02 23.80 -1.55
C ASP A 515 19.82 23.64 -2.50
N GLU A 516 18.63 23.51 -1.90
CA GLU A 516 17.38 23.29 -2.62
C GLU A 516 17.06 24.45 -3.58
N ASP A 517 17.16 25.69 -3.12
CA ASP A 517 16.92 26.91 -3.92
C ASP A 517 17.78 26.94 -5.19
N TYR A 518 19.04 26.49 -5.10
CA TYR A 518 19.94 26.40 -6.23
C TYR A 518 19.47 25.33 -7.22
N LEU A 519 19.13 24.13 -6.72
CA LEU A 519 18.64 23.02 -7.54
C LEU A 519 17.30 23.36 -8.22
N GLU A 520 16.40 24.06 -7.54
CA GLU A 520 15.14 24.55 -8.12
C GLU A 520 15.39 25.52 -9.28
N LYS A 521 16.35 26.44 -9.11
CA LYS A 521 16.74 27.36 -10.19
C LYS A 521 17.36 26.61 -11.38
N VAL A 522 18.18 25.59 -11.13
CA VAL A 522 18.72 24.72 -12.20
C VAL A 522 17.58 24.05 -12.95
N ARG A 523 16.60 23.48 -12.24
CA ARG A 523 15.43 22.85 -12.84
C ARG A 523 14.63 23.84 -13.68
N ALA A 524 14.32 25.02 -13.13
CA ALA A 524 13.56 26.04 -13.84
C ALA A 524 14.27 26.50 -15.12
N ILE A 525 15.61 26.58 -15.12
CA ILE A 525 16.40 26.88 -16.33
C ILE A 525 16.26 25.75 -17.35
N LEU A 526 16.38 24.48 -16.94
CA LEU A 526 16.24 23.32 -17.83
C LEU A 526 14.82 23.25 -18.44
N GLU A 527 13.78 23.53 -17.66
CA GLU A 527 12.40 23.64 -18.15
C GLU A 527 12.24 24.80 -19.14
N THR A 528 12.79 25.97 -18.83
CA THR A 528 12.70 27.17 -19.68
C THR A 528 13.33 26.98 -21.05
N ILE A 529 14.41 26.20 -21.15
CA ILE A 529 15.07 25.90 -22.43
C ILE A 529 14.48 24.67 -23.14
N GLY A 530 13.37 24.12 -22.65
CA GLY A 530 12.72 22.96 -23.25
C GLY A 530 13.53 21.66 -23.14
N TYR A 531 14.42 21.54 -22.17
CA TYR A 531 15.28 20.36 -22.01
C TYR A 531 14.48 19.06 -21.86
N PHE A 532 13.29 19.15 -21.29
CA PHE A 532 12.40 18.01 -21.08
C PHE A 532 11.34 17.83 -22.18
N ASP A 533 11.25 18.75 -23.14
CA ASP A 533 10.26 18.69 -24.23
C ASP A 533 10.70 17.69 -25.32
N MET A 534 9.80 16.76 -25.69
CA MET A 534 10.05 15.76 -26.74
C MET A 534 10.34 16.36 -28.11
N LYS A 535 9.68 17.46 -28.50
CA LYS A 535 9.87 18.05 -29.84
C LYS A 535 11.24 18.69 -29.97
N GLU A 536 11.65 19.44 -28.96
CA GLU A 536 12.95 20.11 -28.95
C GLU A 536 14.10 19.10 -28.70
N SER A 537 13.87 18.10 -27.83
CA SER A 537 14.81 17.00 -27.61
C SER A 537 15.03 16.17 -28.86
N ALA A 538 13.98 15.75 -29.56
CA ALA A 538 14.12 14.92 -30.76
C ALA A 538 14.89 15.64 -31.87
N VAL A 539 14.66 16.95 -32.05
CA VAL A 539 15.39 17.77 -33.02
C VAL A 539 16.87 17.93 -32.61
N SER A 540 17.13 18.16 -31.33
CA SER A 540 18.51 18.27 -30.81
C SER A 540 19.26 16.93 -30.90
N ASP A 541 18.64 15.83 -30.51
CA ASP A 541 19.22 14.49 -30.54
C ASP A 541 19.52 14.07 -31.98
N MET A 542 18.62 14.33 -32.92
CA MET A 542 18.84 14.08 -34.35
C MET A 542 20.02 14.90 -34.90
N LYS A 543 20.12 16.20 -34.56
CA LYS A 543 21.28 17.03 -34.94
C LYS A 543 22.58 16.50 -34.36
N ASN A 544 22.59 16.07 -33.10
CA ASN A 544 23.77 15.57 -32.42
C ASN A 544 24.23 14.21 -32.98
N SER A 545 23.29 13.31 -33.31
CA SER A 545 23.59 12.04 -33.99
C SER A 545 24.17 12.27 -35.39
N VAL A 546 23.60 13.20 -36.17
CA VAL A 546 24.15 13.59 -37.48
C VAL A 546 25.54 14.18 -37.32
N LYS A 547 25.76 15.08 -36.35
CA LYS A 547 27.09 15.67 -36.09
C LYS A 547 28.14 14.63 -35.67
N LYS A 548 27.75 13.60 -34.91
CA LYS A 548 28.64 12.47 -34.55
C LYS A 548 28.94 11.53 -35.73
N MET A 549 28.00 11.37 -36.68
CA MET A 549 28.21 10.58 -37.89
C MET A 549 29.08 11.28 -38.93
N PHE A 550 29.02 12.61 -39.02
CA PHE A 550 29.73 13.39 -40.06
C PHE A 550 30.92 14.22 -39.54
N GLY A 551 31.11 14.30 -38.22
CA GLY A 551 32.20 15.05 -37.57
C GLY A 551 33.38 14.20 -37.10
N GLY A 552 33.39 12.90 -37.39
CA GLY A 552 34.58 12.05 -37.22
C GLY A 552 35.54 12.25 -38.38
N SER A 553 36.35 13.31 -38.32
CA SER A 553 37.55 13.51 -39.14
C SER A 553 38.61 14.20 -38.29
#